data_AF-A0A822G0Q5-F1
#
_entry.id   AF-A0A822G0Q5-F1
#
_cell.length_a   1.000
_cell.length_b   1.000
_cell.length_c   1.000
_cell.angle_alpha   90.00
_cell.angle_beta   90.00
_cell.angle_gamma   90.00
#
_symmetry.space_group_name_H-M   'P 1'
#
loop_
_entity.id
_entity.type
_entity.pdbx_description
1 polymer ?
#
loop_
_entity_poly.entity_id
_entity_poly.type
_entity_poly.pdbx_seq_one_letter_code
_entity_poly.pdbx_strand_id
1 'polypeptide(L)' 'RIKNECKIVNCVLLDNVYVKEGVTLENFILCSHSTIGSKCVIQNSIVCSNQQVEADRKLNGETISAKSDESDIFVVFNDE' A
#
# COMPACT_ATOMS: atom_id res chain seq x y z
N ARG A 1 0.72 -4.89 -14.01
CA ARG A 1 -0.47 -4.89 -14.91
C ARG A 1 -1.42 -3.79 -14.45
N ILE A 2 -1.81 -2.89 -15.35
CA ILE A 2 -2.72 -1.78 -15.08
C ILE A 2 -3.98 -2.02 -15.92
N LYS A 3 -5.17 -1.92 -15.30
CA LYS A 3 -6.46 -2.12 -15.97
C LYS A 3 -7.01 -0.81 -16.54
N ASN A 4 -8.19 -0.88 -17.15
CA ASN A 4 -8.82 0.26 -17.81
C ASN A 4 -9.22 1.36 -16.81
N GLU A 5 -9.40 2.57 -17.33
CA GLU A 5 -9.93 3.73 -16.58
C GLU A 5 -9.08 4.11 -15.35
N CYS A 6 -7.78 3.85 -15.39
CA CYS A 6 -6.86 4.25 -14.34
C CYS A 6 -6.26 5.63 -14.62
N LYS A 7 -6.23 6.50 -13.61
CA LYS A 7 -5.47 7.75 -13.61
C LYS A 7 -4.23 7.56 -12.73
N ILE A 8 -3.04 7.66 -13.32
CA ILE A 8 -1.78 7.45 -12.62
C ILE A 8 -0.91 8.69 -12.88
N VAL A 9 -0.68 9.49 -11.85
CA VAL A 9 0.02 10.77 -11.96
C VAL A 9 1.13 10.84 -10.94
N ASN A 10 2.36 11.13 -11.38
CA ASN A 10 3.54 11.25 -10.52
C ASN A 10 3.71 10.04 -9.58
N CYS A 11 3.62 8.83 -10.14
CA CYS A 11 3.71 7.59 -9.37
C CYS A 11 4.95 6.78 -9.74
N VAL A 12 5.45 6.03 -8.78
CA VAL A 12 6.48 5.01 -8.99
C VAL A 12 5.86 3.63 -8.78
N LEU A 13 5.94 2.78 -9.79
CA LEU A 13 5.40 1.42 -9.77
C LEU A 13 6.55 0.43 -9.96
N LEU A 14 6.74 -0.46 -8.99
CA LEU A 14 7.78 -1.49 -9.03
C LEU A 14 7.27 -2.78 -9.72
N ASP A 15 8.03 -3.86 -9.61
CA ASP A 15 7.79 -5.12 -10.31
C ASP A 15 6.51 -5.84 -9.86
N ASN A 16 5.85 -6.53 -10.79
CA ASN A 16 4.73 -7.42 -10.49
C ASN A 16 3.55 -6.76 -9.77
N VAL A 17 3.33 -5.45 -9.97
CA VAL A 17 2.18 -4.75 -9.39
C VAL A 17 0.90 -4.99 -10.18
N TYR A 18 -0.25 -4.93 -9.51
CA TYR A 18 -1.57 -5.04 -10.13
C TYR A 18 -2.46 -3.87 -9.73
N VAL A 19 -2.91 -3.07 -10.70
CA VAL A 19 -3.85 -1.97 -10.50
C VAL A 19 -5.16 -2.33 -11.19
N LYS A 20 -6.25 -2.46 -10.40
CA LYS A 20 -7.59 -2.77 -10.92
C LYS A 20 -8.26 -1.54 -11.55
N GLU A 21 -9.46 -1.73 -12.10
CA GLU A 21 -10.18 -0.73 -12.88
C GLU A 21 -10.62 0.49 -12.05
N GLY A 22 -10.66 1.65 -12.70
CA GLY A 22 -11.19 2.89 -12.10
C GLY A 22 -10.34 3.48 -10.98
N VAL A 23 -9.05 3.15 -10.90
CA VAL A 23 -8.17 3.60 -9.82
C VAL A 23 -7.56 4.96 -10.13
N THR A 24 -7.55 5.86 -9.15
CA THR A 24 -6.81 7.13 -9.19
C THR A 24 -5.63 7.09 -8.22
N LEU A 25 -4.42 7.18 -8.75
CA LEU A 25 -3.16 7.27 -8.00
C LEU A 25 -2.49 8.61 -8.30
N GLU A 26 -2.12 9.36 -7.26
CA GLU A 26 -1.40 10.63 -7.38
C GLU A 26 -0.30 10.71 -6.32
N ASN A 27 0.92 11.09 -6.72
CA ASN A 27 2.07 11.20 -5.80
C ASN A 27 2.25 9.93 -4.96
N PHE A 28 2.26 8.76 -5.61
CA PHE A 28 2.11 7.48 -4.95
C PHE A 28 3.24 6.50 -5.30
N ILE A 29 3.65 5.66 -4.35
CA ILE A 29 4.62 4.59 -4.57
C ILE A 29 3.97 3.23 -4.32
N LEU A 30 3.98 2.36 -5.35
CA LEU A 30 3.51 0.98 -5.28
C LEU A 30 4.70 0.02 -5.37
N CYS A 31 5.05 -0.61 -4.25
CA CYS A 31 6.14 -1.57 -4.19
C CYS A 31 5.80 -2.93 -4.81
N SER A 32 6.81 -3.77 -4.99
CA SER A 32 6.70 -5.01 -5.76
C SER A 32 5.69 -6.00 -5.20
N HIS A 33 5.05 -6.76 -6.09
CA HIS A 33 4.07 -7.80 -5.76
C HIS A 33 2.81 -7.28 -5.03
N SER A 34 2.49 -5.99 -5.18
CA SER A 34 1.34 -5.38 -4.51
C SER A 34 0.15 -5.16 -5.44
N THR A 35 -1.05 -5.18 -4.87
CA THR A 35 -2.31 -5.04 -5.62
C THR A 35 -3.15 -3.89 -5.08
N ILE A 36 -3.66 -3.04 -5.98
CA ILE A 36 -4.65 -2.00 -5.68
C ILE A 36 -6.03 -2.46 -6.17
N GLY A 37 -7.01 -2.46 -5.25
CA GLY A 37 -8.41 -2.72 -5.50
C GLY A 37 -9.05 -1.76 -6.50
N SER A 38 -10.21 -2.12 -7.05
CA SER A 38 -10.93 -1.26 -8.01
C SER A 38 -11.46 0.00 -7.33
N LYS A 39 -11.61 1.09 -8.09
CA LYS A 39 -12.22 2.35 -7.62
C LYS A 39 -11.52 3.01 -6.42
N CYS A 40 -10.26 2.67 -6.17
CA CYS A 40 -9.47 3.32 -5.12
C CYS A 40 -9.05 4.73 -5.53
N VAL A 41 -9.00 5.64 -4.56
CA VAL A 41 -8.44 7.00 -4.73
C VAL A 41 -7.33 7.17 -3.71
N ILE A 42 -6.09 7.20 -4.18
CA ILE A 42 -4.90 7.17 -3.32
C ILE A 42 -4.00 8.36 -3.68
N GLN A 43 -3.67 9.17 -2.68
CA GLN A 43 -2.85 10.36 -2.85
C GLN A 43 -1.74 10.41 -1.80
N ASN A 44 -0.52 10.81 -2.18
CA ASN A 44 0.58 11.06 -1.25
C ASN A 44 0.92 9.87 -0.33
N SER A 45 0.72 8.64 -0.82
CA SER A 45 0.81 7.41 -0.01
C SER A 45 1.88 6.44 -0.52
N ILE A 46 2.18 5.45 0.30
CA ILE A 46 3.10 4.36 -0.05
C ILE A 46 2.44 3.03 0.31
N VAL A 47 2.48 2.07 -0.63
CA VAL A 47 2.10 0.68 -0.37
C VAL A 47 3.35 -0.18 -0.49
N CYS A 48 3.78 -0.76 0.63
CA CYS A 48 4.95 -1.63 0.72
C CYS A 48 4.75 -2.94 -0.06
N SER A 49 5.83 -3.72 -0.18
CA SER A 49 5.81 -4.97 -0.96
C SER A 49 4.86 -6.01 -0.37
N ASN A 50 4.30 -6.85 -1.24
CA ASN A 50 3.36 -7.92 -0.87
C ASN A 50 2.11 -7.43 -0.12
N GLN A 51 1.66 -6.22 -0.39
CA GLN A 51 0.47 -5.64 0.23
C GLN A 51 -0.71 -5.61 -0.74
N GLN A 52 -1.91 -5.68 -0.17
CA GLN A 52 -3.15 -5.57 -0.93
C GLN A 52 -4.02 -4.46 -0.35
N VAL A 53 -4.39 -3.51 -1.21
CA VAL A 53 -5.39 -2.48 -0.89
C VAL A 53 -6.73 -2.99 -1.38
N GLU A 54 -7.71 -3.05 -0.48
CA GLU A 54 -9.08 -3.42 -0.83
C GLU A 54 -9.74 -2.41 -1.77
N ALA A 55 -10.82 -2.82 -2.45
CA ALA A 55 -11.57 -1.94 -3.35
C ALA A 55 -12.24 -0.77 -2.62
N ASP A 56 -12.55 0.29 -3.35
CA ASP A 56 -13.27 1.47 -2.86
C ASP A 56 -12.59 2.21 -1.69
N ARG A 57 -11.30 1.96 -1.45
CA ARG A 57 -10.51 2.63 -0.40
C ARG A 57 -10.07 4.02 -0.85
N LYS A 58 -10.07 4.94 0.11
CA LYS A 58 -9.50 6.28 -0.02
C LYS A 58 -8.32 6.41 0.93
N LEU A 59 -7.17 6.80 0.41
CA LEU A 59 -5.93 6.96 1.16
C LEU A 59 -5.34 8.33 0.82
N ASN A 60 -4.93 9.07 1.84
CA ASN A 60 -4.23 10.34 1.71
C ASN A 60 -3.16 10.49 2.79
N GLY A 61 -1.90 10.24 2.43
CA GLY A 61 -0.77 10.38 3.34
C GLY A 61 -0.44 9.14 4.18
N GLU A 62 -1.14 8.01 4.01
CA GLU A 62 -0.82 6.79 4.75
C GLU A 62 0.28 5.95 4.09
N THR A 63 0.97 5.17 4.92
CA THR A 63 1.85 4.08 4.49
C THR A 63 1.23 2.74 4.89
N ILE A 64 0.99 1.87 3.91
CA ILE A 64 0.51 0.50 4.14
C ILE A 64 1.70 -0.43 4.15
N SER A 65 1.97 -1.02 5.31
CA SER A 65 3.02 -2.02 5.53
C SER A 65 2.44 -3.22 6.29
N ALA A 66 3.16 -4.35 6.25
CA ALA A 66 2.84 -5.46 7.14
C ALA A 66 2.92 -4.95 8.58
N LYS A 67 1.88 -5.20 9.38
CA LYS A 67 1.99 -5.00 10.82
C LYS A 67 3.06 -5.96 11.32
N SER A 68 4.22 -5.43 11.68
CA SER A 68 5.08 -6.08 12.65
C SER A 68 4.32 -5.95 13.96
N ASP A 69 3.66 -7.01 14.40
CA ASP A 69 3.14 -7.04 15.76
C ASP A 69 4.36 -6.92 16.69
N GLU A 70 4.53 -5.77 17.34
CA GLU A 70 5.54 -5.54 18.39
C GLU A 70 5.19 -6.32 19.68
N SER A 71 4.78 -7.59 19.56
CA SER A 71 4.36 -8.41 20.71
C SER A 71 5.50 -9.15 21.40
N ASP A 72 6.73 -9.11 20.89
CA ASP A 72 7.84 -9.86 21.47
C ASP A 72 8.94 -8.92 21.98
N ILE A 73 8.83 -8.53 23.26
CA ILE A 73 9.90 -8.50 24.28
C ILE A 73 9.35 -7.76 25.52
N PHE A 74 8.87 -8.53 26.50
CA PHE A 74 8.86 -8.07 27.89
C PHE A 74 10.21 -8.46 28.49
N VAL A 75 11.13 -7.49 28.61
CA VAL A 75 12.30 -7.69 29.48
C VAL A 75 11.78 -7.60 30.92
N VAL A 76 11.53 -8.75 31.55
CA VAL A 76 11.35 -8.80 33.00
C VAL A 76 12.73 -8.61 33.61
N PHE A 77 13.02 -7.41 34.09
CA PHE A 77 14.14 -7.19 34.99
C PHE A 77 13.76 -7.84 36.33
N ASN A 78 14.29 -9.03 36.59
CA ASN A 78 14.40 -9.51 37.96
C ASN A 78 15.61 -8.79 38.58
N ASP A 79 15.34 -7.74 39.36
CA ASP A 79 16.31 -7.22 40.31
C ASP A 79 16.42 -8.24 41.46
N GLU A 80 17.59 -8.88 41.58
CA GLU A 80 18.03 -9.55 42.80
C GLU A 80 18.52 -8.55 43.85
#